data_AF-A0A7J9X3T2-F1
#
_entry.id   AF-A0A7J9X3T2-F1
#
_cell.length_a   1.000
_cell.length_b   1.000
_cell.length_c   1.000
_cell.angle_alpha   90.00
_cell.angle_beta   90.00
_cell.angle_gamma   90.00
#
_symmetry.space_group_name_H-M   'P 1'
#
loop_
_entity.id
_entity.type
_entity.pdbx_description
1 polymer ?
#
loop_
_entity_poly.entity_id
_entity_poly.type
_entity_poly.pdbx_seq_one_letter_code
_entity_poly.pdbx_strand_id
1 'polypeptide(L)'
;MTVMTVQDTVTIGELQAYPPDAIVQIVEGTIYLSRAGGFDVADLDELPDDRRRHELVDGVVVLSPAPRRIHQRGLLELASALRAAAPAHLEVVVAPFDVDAGPRSQVEPDILVLPATTATVRFRRRCSPSRCCHRRTAATTW
;
A
#
# COMPACT_ATOMS: atom_id res chain seq x y z
N MET A 1 -18.95 17.54 16.80
CA MET A 1 -19.65 16.44 16.11
C MET A 1 -18.73 15.91 15.02
N THR A 2 -18.08 14.77 15.26
CA THR A 2 -17.30 14.08 14.22
C THR A 2 -18.29 13.43 13.28
N VAL A 3 -18.34 13.89 12.03
CA VAL A 3 -19.13 13.22 10.99
C VAL A 3 -18.39 11.92 10.70
N MET A 4 -18.96 10.78 11.10
CA MET A 4 -18.45 9.47 10.69
C MET A 4 -18.48 9.43 9.17
N THR A 5 -17.31 9.32 8.56
CA THR A 5 -17.21 9.18 7.10
C THR A 5 -17.42 7.71 6.76
N VAL A 6 -17.84 7.40 5.52
CA VAL A 6 -17.99 6.01 5.04
C VAL A 6 -16.71 5.18 5.21
N GLN A 7 -15.54 5.82 5.35
CA GLN A 7 -14.25 5.15 5.59
C GLN A 7 -14.04 4.69 7.04
N ASP A 8 -14.91 5.13 7.98
CA ASP A 8 -14.83 4.81 9.41
C ASP A 8 -15.74 3.62 9.79
N THR A 9 -16.42 3.02 8.82
CA THR A 9 -17.29 1.85 9.03
C THR A 9 -16.68 0.64 8.36
N VAL A 10 -16.55 -0.46 9.11
CA VAL A 10 -16.19 -1.78 8.57
C VAL A 10 -17.40 -2.69 8.79
N THR A 11 -17.89 -3.28 7.72
CA THR A 11 -19.04 -4.19 7.74
C THR A 11 -18.60 -5.59 8.16
N ILE A 12 -19.53 -6.37 8.72
CA ILE A 12 -19.28 -7.77 9.07
C ILE A 12 -18.89 -8.57 7.82
N GLY A 13 -19.49 -8.29 6.67
CA GLY A 13 -19.15 -8.96 5.41
C GLY A 13 -17.71 -8.69 4.95
N GLU A 14 -17.19 -7.47 5.17
CA GLU A 14 -15.78 -7.16 4.92
C GLU A 14 -14.84 -7.92 5.87
N LEU A 15 -15.20 -8.02 7.15
CA LEU A 15 -14.40 -8.79 8.12
C LEU A 15 -14.35 -10.28 7.78
N GLN A 16 -15.45 -10.83 7.26
CA GLN A 16 -15.54 -12.24 6.85
C GLN A 16 -14.73 -12.56 5.58
N ALA A 17 -14.26 -11.54 4.84
CA ALA A 17 -13.41 -11.73 3.67
C ALA A 17 -11.92 -11.90 4.04
N TYR A 18 -11.53 -11.64 5.28
CA TYR A 18 -10.17 -11.87 5.77
C TYR A 18 -9.97 -13.34 6.20
N PRO A 19 -8.71 -13.82 6.26
CA PRO A 19 -8.41 -15.20 6.65
C PRO A 19 -9.08 -15.58 7.99
N PRO A 20 -9.72 -16.76 8.09
CA PRO A 20 -10.54 -17.12 9.25
C PRO A 20 -9.72 -17.34 10.54
N ASP A 21 -8.42 -17.57 10.41
CA ASP A 21 -7.44 -17.68 11.49
C ASP A 21 -6.84 -16.33 11.90
N ALA A 22 -7.23 -15.24 11.25
CA ALA A 22 -6.75 -13.90 11.56
C ALA A 22 -7.44 -13.31 12.81
N ILE A 23 -6.63 -12.75 13.70
CA ILE A 23 -7.05 -11.84 14.75
C ILE A 23 -7.09 -10.45 14.15
N VAL A 24 -8.27 -9.83 14.17
CA VAL A 24 -8.51 -8.49 13.65
C VAL A 24 -8.53 -7.46 14.78
N GLN A 25 -7.70 -6.43 14.67
CA GLN A 25 -7.76 -5.25 15.54
C GLN A 25 -8.01 -4.01 14.70
N ILE A 26 -8.88 -3.11 15.17
CA ILE A 26 -9.21 -1.87 14.48
C ILE A 26 -8.86 -0.71 15.40
N VAL A 27 -7.93 0.14 14.95
CA VAL A 27 -7.46 1.31 15.70
C VAL A 27 -7.47 2.51 14.76
N GLU A 28 -8.26 3.53 15.11
CA GLU A 28 -8.34 4.79 14.35
C GLU A 28 -8.59 4.61 12.84
N GLY A 29 -9.40 3.60 12.46
CA GLY A 29 -9.73 3.30 11.07
C GLY A 29 -8.70 2.46 10.32
N THR A 30 -7.56 2.14 10.95
CA THR A 30 -6.56 1.17 10.47
C THR A 30 -6.91 -0.22 11.00
N ILE A 31 -6.86 -1.22 10.12
CA ILE A 31 -7.09 -2.62 10.49
C ILE A 31 -5.73 -3.33 10.57
N TYR A 32 -5.52 -4.07 11.64
CA TYR A 32 -4.36 -4.93 11.84
C TYR A 32 -4.81 -6.37 11.82
N LEU A 33 -4.20 -7.19 10.96
CA LEU A 33 -4.38 -8.63 10.94
C LEU A 33 -3.13 -9.29 11.48
N SER A 34 -3.31 -10.17 12.47
CA SER A 34 -2.23 -11.02 13.00
C SER A 34 -2.73 -12.46 13.11
N ARG A 35 -1.82 -13.43 13.09
CA ARG A 35 -2.16 -14.85 13.31
C ARG A 35 -0.97 -15.59 13.92
N ALA A 36 -1.23 -16.79 14.44
CA ALA A 36 -0.16 -17.68 14.87
C ALA A 36 0.76 -18.02 13.70
N GLY A 37 2.07 -17.83 13.86
CA GLY A 37 3.07 -18.05 12.80
C GLY A 37 3.34 -16.84 11.89
N GLY A 38 2.50 -15.81 11.95
CA GLY A 38 2.60 -14.58 11.15
C GLY A 38 2.12 -14.75 9.70
N PHE A 39 1.90 -13.62 9.03
CA PHE A 39 1.66 -13.55 7.60
C PHE A 39 2.98 -13.45 6.82
N ASP A 40 2.95 -13.85 5.55
CA ASP A 40 4.01 -13.62 4.58
C ASP A 40 3.50 -12.80 3.39
N VAL A 41 4.39 -12.50 2.44
CA VAL A 41 4.04 -11.70 1.25
C VAL A 41 3.02 -12.41 0.34
N ALA A 42 2.99 -13.74 0.31
CA ALA A 42 2.02 -14.46 -0.51
C ALA A 42 0.60 -14.30 0.07
N ASP A 43 0.46 -14.28 1.39
CA ASP A 43 -0.83 -14.00 2.03
C ASP A 43 -1.40 -12.63 1.63
N LEU A 44 -0.55 -11.62 1.39
CA LEU A 44 -1.00 -10.30 0.95
C LEU A 44 -1.68 -10.31 -0.42
N ASP A 45 -1.32 -11.26 -1.30
CA ASP A 45 -1.95 -11.44 -2.61
C ASP A 45 -3.34 -12.08 -2.53
N GLU A 46 -3.66 -12.73 -1.42
CA GLU A 46 -4.97 -13.36 -1.19
C GLU A 46 -6.00 -12.40 -0.58
N LEU A 47 -5.55 -11.26 -0.04
CA LEU A 47 -6.44 -10.28 0.58
C LEU A 47 -7.34 -9.56 -0.44
N PRO A 48 -8.58 -9.23 -0.05
CA PRO A 48 -9.53 -8.55 -0.94
C PRO A 48 -9.06 -7.14 -1.30
N ASP A 49 -9.30 -6.73 -2.54
CA ASP A 49 -9.08 -5.34 -3.00
C ASP A 49 -10.16 -4.40 -2.41
N ASP A 50 -9.90 -3.92 -1.20
CA ASP A 50 -10.79 -3.09 -0.38
C ASP A 50 -10.44 -1.58 -0.44
N ARG A 51 -9.60 -1.18 -1.41
CA ARG A 51 -9.08 0.20 -1.58
C ARG A 51 -8.29 0.73 -0.37
N ARG A 52 -7.79 -0.15 0.50
CA ARG A 52 -6.82 0.18 1.55
C ARG A 52 -5.41 -0.04 1.05
N ARG A 53 -4.43 0.65 1.66
CA ARG A 53 -3.02 0.28 1.47
C ARG A 53 -2.75 -0.96 2.31
N HIS A 54 -2.16 -1.97 1.70
CA HIS A 54 -1.85 -3.24 2.35
C HIS A 54 -0.36 -3.33 2.57
N GLU A 55 0.06 -3.26 3.82
CA GLU A 55 1.46 -3.38 4.20
C GLU A 55 1.62 -4.60 5.10
N LEU A 56 2.78 -5.24 5.02
CA LEU A 56 3.21 -6.33 5.86
C LEU A 56 4.41 -5.85 6.67
N VAL A 57 4.30 -5.90 7.99
CA VAL A 57 5.36 -5.47 8.90
C VAL A 57 5.56 -6.59 9.92
N ASP A 58 6.71 -7.26 9.84
CA ASP A 58 7.10 -8.38 10.72
C ASP A 58 6.02 -9.46 10.88
N GLY A 59 5.32 -9.78 9.79
CA GLY A 59 4.25 -10.79 9.76
C GLY A 59 2.89 -10.30 10.25
N VAL A 60 2.73 -9.00 10.48
CA VAL A 60 1.44 -8.33 10.76
C VAL A 60 1.00 -7.56 9.52
N VAL A 61 -0.24 -7.78 9.08
CA VAL A 61 -0.81 -7.01 7.97
C VAL A 61 -1.42 -5.74 8.52
N VAL A 62 -1.09 -4.61 7.89
CA VAL A 62 -1.62 -3.28 8.20
C VAL A 62 -2.44 -2.80 7.00
N LEU A 63 -3.74 -2.62 7.20
CA LEU A 63 -4.68 -2.13 6.20
C LEU A 63 -5.07 -0.69 6.55
N SER A 64 -4.35 0.27 5.96
CA SER A 64 -4.57 1.69 6.24
C SER A 64 -5.56 2.34 5.26
N PRO A 65 -6.36 3.31 5.69
CA PRO A 65 -7.30 4.01 4.81
C PRO A 65 -6.61 4.69 3.61
N ALA A 66 -7.36 4.85 2.52
CA ALA A 66 -6.87 5.59 1.37
C ALA A 66 -6.49 7.05 1.75
N PRO A 67 -5.37 7.58 1.24
CA PRO A 67 -4.88 8.90 1.60
C PRO A 67 -5.86 10.02 1.20
N ARG A 68 -5.98 11.03 2.07
CA ARG A 68 -6.84 12.20 1.84
C ARG A 68 -6.18 13.21 0.89
N ARG A 69 -6.96 14.13 0.31
CA ARG A 69 -6.44 15.17 -0.62
C ARG A 69 -5.28 16.00 -0.05
N ILE A 70 -5.28 16.27 1.26
CA ILE A 70 -4.20 17.01 1.92
C ILE A 70 -2.88 16.24 1.90
N HIS A 71 -2.94 14.92 2.02
CA HIS A 71 -1.78 14.02 1.90
C HIS A 71 -1.21 14.11 0.49
N GLN A 72 -2.06 14.03 -0.53
CA GLN A 72 -1.65 14.17 -1.93
C GLN A 72 -0.99 15.52 -2.23
N ARG A 73 -1.46 16.61 -1.62
CA ARG A 73 -0.80 17.92 -1.74
C ARG A 73 0.61 17.88 -1.12
N GLY A 74 0.73 17.37 0.10
CA GLY A 74 2.04 17.24 0.77
C GLY A 74 3.02 16.35 0.00
N LEU A 75 2.52 15.23 -0.53
CA LEU A 75 3.26 14.31 -1.39
C LEU A 75 3.90 15.03 -2.57
N LEU A 76 3.11 15.84 -3.29
CA LEU A 76 3.59 16.55 -4.49
C LEU A 76 4.67 17.58 -4.16
N GLU A 77 4.47 18.38 -3.11
CA GLU A 77 5.46 19.38 -2.68
C GLU A 77 6.76 18.71 -2.24
N LEU A 78 6.67 17.66 -1.43
CA LEU A 78 7.84 16.93 -0.95
C LEU A 78 8.58 16.23 -2.08
N ALA A 79 7.86 15.56 -2.99
CA ALA A 79 8.46 14.90 -4.15
C ALA A 79 9.15 15.91 -5.08
N SER A 80 8.57 17.10 -5.27
CA SER A 80 9.19 18.18 -6.05
C SER A 80 10.49 18.66 -5.41
N ALA A 81 10.49 18.92 -4.10
CA ALA A 81 11.68 19.34 -3.36
C ALA A 81 12.78 18.27 -3.39
N LEU A 82 12.42 17.00 -3.18
CA LEU A 82 13.37 15.88 -3.25
C LEU A 82 13.97 15.74 -4.65
N ARG A 83 13.16 15.84 -5.71
CA ARG A 83 13.66 15.80 -7.10
C ARG A 83 14.63 16.92 -7.41
N ALA A 84 14.36 18.13 -6.94
CA ALA A 84 15.24 19.28 -7.16
C ALA A 84 16.60 19.11 -6.45
N ALA A 85 16.63 18.42 -5.31
CA ALA A 85 17.83 18.18 -4.51
C ALA A 85 18.58 16.88 -4.87
N ALA A 86 17.93 15.93 -5.56
CA ALA A 86 18.48 14.61 -5.83
C ALA A 86 19.68 14.68 -6.80
N PRO A 87 20.83 14.09 -6.45
CA PRO A 87 21.94 13.89 -7.38
C PRO A 87 21.53 13.00 -8.57
N ALA A 88 22.22 13.14 -9.70
CA ALA A 88 21.89 12.42 -10.94
C ALA A 88 21.94 10.88 -10.88
N HIS A 89 22.57 10.30 -9.85
CA HIS A 89 22.60 8.84 -9.64
C HIS A 89 21.43 8.32 -8.81
N LEU A 90 20.53 9.20 -8.35
CA LEU A 90 19.32 8.85 -7.61
C LEU A 90 18.07 9.26 -8.41
N GLU A 91 17.01 8.49 -8.22
CA GLU A 91 15.68 8.73 -8.76
C GLU A 91 14.67 8.84 -7.62
N VAL A 92 13.68 9.73 -7.80
CA VAL A 92 12.57 9.92 -6.86
C VAL A 92 11.26 9.50 -7.52
N VAL A 93 10.66 8.45 -6.99
CA VAL A 93 9.37 7.89 -7.44
C VAL A 93 8.31 8.03 -6.35
N VAL A 94 7.04 8.11 -6.76
CA VAL A 94 5.89 8.28 -5.87
C VAL A 94 4.91 7.10 -6.01
N ALA A 95 4.24 6.77 -4.92
CA ALA A 95 3.29 5.65 -4.82
C ALA A 95 2.25 5.63 -5.96
N PRO A 96 1.65 4.46 -6.29
CA PRO A 96 1.72 3.19 -5.56
C PRO A 96 2.84 2.27 -6.06
N PHE A 97 3.64 1.73 -5.13
CA PHE A 97 4.57 0.64 -5.40
C PHE A 97 4.92 -0.08 -4.11
N ASP A 98 5.20 -1.39 -4.19
CA ASP A 98 5.60 -2.19 -3.06
C ASP A 98 7.11 -2.31 -2.98
N VAL A 99 7.62 -2.26 -1.75
CA VAL A 99 9.01 -2.48 -1.40
C VAL A 99 9.10 -3.72 -0.53
N ASP A 100 9.62 -4.80 -1.10
CA ASP A 100 9.89 -6.05 -0.38
C ASP A 100 11.14 -5.88 0.48
N ALA A 101 10.98 -5.92 1.80
CA ALA A 101 12.07 -5.89 2.78
C ALA A 101 12.35 -7.28 3.38
N GLY A 102 11.58 -8.29 3.02
CA GLY A 102 11.80 -9.69 3.37
C GLY A 102 10.53 -10.53 3.20
N PRO A 103 10.58 -11.84 3.48
CA PRO A 103 9.43 -12.73 3.34
C PRO A 103 8.20 -12.32 4.17
N ARG A 104 8.43 -11.53 5.22
CA ARG A 104 7.41 -11.07 6.17
C ARG A 104 7.38 -9.55 6.32
N SER A 105 7.94 -8.84 5.34
CA SER A 105 7.94 -7.38 5.35
C SER A 105 7.83 -6.85 3.94
N GLN A 106 6.74 -6.16 3.65
CA GLN A 106 6.47 -5.46 2.39
C GLN A 106 5.74 -4.17 2.73
N VAL A 107 6.25 -3.03 2.29
CA VAL A 107 5.65 -1.71 2.59
C VAL A 107 5.33 -0.95 1.30
N GLU A 108 4.39 -0.02 1.37
CA GLU A 108 3.96 0.79 0.22
C GLU A 108 4.29 2.27 0.45
N PRO A 109 5.57 2.68 0.49
CA PRO A 109 5.91 4.02 0.93
C PRO A 109 5.37 5.08 -0.05
N ASP A 110 5.06 6.26 0.47
CA ASP A 110 4.53 7.37 -0.31
C ASP A 110 5.53 7.90 -1.36
N ILE A 111 6.80 8.01 -0.98
CA ILE A 111 7.91 8.44 -1.82
C ILE A 111 9.08 7.50 -1.57
N LEU A 112 9.75 7.09 -2.65
CA LEU A 112 10.98 6.32 -2.59
C LEU A 112 12.07 7.06 -3.35
N VAL A 113 13.26 7.11 -2.73
CA VAL A 113 14.49 7.57 -3.35
C VAL A 113 15.39 6.37 -3.51
N LEU A 114 15.77 6.06 -4.74
CA LEU A 114 16.51 4.84 -5.10
C LEU A 114 17.63 5.18 -6.09
N PRO A 115 18.66 4.33 -6.23
CA PRO A 115 19.60 4.44 -7.33
C PRO A 115 18.87 4.46 -8.68
N ALA A 116 19.27 5.33 -9.59
CA ALA A 116 18.67 5.43 -10.94
C ALA A 116 18.88 4.15 -11.78
N THR A 117 19.75 3.23 -11.32
CA THR A 117 19.99 1.92 -11.93
C THR A 117 19.17 0.79 -11.31
N THR A 118 18.31 1.08 -10.34
CA THR A 118 17.48 0.06 -9.70
C THR A 118 16.38 -0.40 -10.65
N ALA A 119 16.49 -1.65 -11.09
CA ALA A 119 15.53 -2.26 -12.03
C ALA A 119 14.24 -2.77 -11.38
N THR A 120 14.22 -2.98 -10.06
CA THR A 120 13.14 -3.72 -9.39
C THR A 120 12.44 -2.90 -8.33
N VAL A 121 11.36 -2.24 -8.73
CA VAL A 121 10.29 -1.75 -7.85
C VAL A 121 8.99 -2.35 -8.37
N ARG A 122 8.22 -3.03 -7.52
CA ARG A 122 6.98 -3.68 -7.96
C ARG A 122 5.85 -2.67 -7.94
N PHE A 123 5.32 -2.33 -9.12
CA PHE A 123 4.03 -1.65 -9.21
C PHE A 123 2.92 -2.67 -9.06
N ARG A 124 2.29 -2.75 -7.87
CA ARG A 124 1.12 -3.62 -7.68
C ARG A 124 -0.07 -3.06 -8.47
N ARG A 125 -0.48 -3.80 -9.51
CA ARG A 125 -1.75 -3.60 -10.20
C ARG A 125 -2.86 -4.36 -9.45
N ARG A 126 -3.44 -3.77 -8.41
CA ARG A 126 -4.74 -4.24 -7.87
C ARG A 126 -5.86 -3.42 -8.53
N CYS A 127 -6.50 -4.04 -9.52
CA CYS A 127 -7.71 -3.54 -10.15
C CYS A 127 -8.68 -4.74 -10.20
N SER A 128 -9.85 -4.64 -9.55
CA SER A 128 -10.98 -5.52 -9.88
C SER A 128 -11.25 -5.53 -11.40
N PRO A 129 -11.51 -6.68 -12.04
CA PRO A 129 -11.80 -6.76 -13.48
C PRO A 129 -12.92 -5.82 -13.95
N SER A 130 -13.79 -5.38 -13.04
CA SER A 130 -15.01 -4.62 -13.34
C SER A 130 -14.81 -3.10 -13.47
N ARG A 131 -13.64 -2.53 -13.14
CA ARG A 131 -13.48 -1.05 -13.02
C ARG A 131 -12.15 -0.48 -13.53
N CYS A 132 -11.52 -1.04 -14.56
CA CYS A 132 -10.30 -0.44 -15.12
C CYS A 132 -10.58 0.13 -16.54
N CYS A 133 -10.85 1.44 -16.61
CA CYS A 133 -10.83 2.23 -17.85
C CYS A 133 -9.61 3.17 -17.89
N HIS A 134 -8.38 2.65 -18.00
CA HIS A 134 -7.34 3.22 -18.86
C HIS A 134 -6.01 2.44 -18.82
N ARG A 135 -5.49 2.20 -20.03
CA ARG A 135 -4.10 1.98 -20.46
C ARG A 135 -3.23 0.96 -19.70
N ARG A 136 -3.02 -0.16 -20.40
CA ARG A 136 -1.80 -0.98 -20.33
C ARG A 136 -0.58 -0.07 -20.52
N THR A 137 0.33 -0.07 -19.56
CA THR A 137 1.74 0.26 -19.78
C THR A 137 2.54 -0.96 -19.39
N ALA A 138 3.33 -1.45 -20.33
CA ALA A 138 4.19 -2.62 -20.17
C ALA A 138 5.00 -2.50 -18.87
N ALA A 139 5.33 -3.65 -18.27
CA ALA A 139 6.43 -3.71 -17.32
C ALA A 139 7.67 -3.17 -18.04
N THR A 140 8.07 -1.94 -17.74
CA THR A 140 9.32 -1.38 -18.23
C THR A 140 10.40 -1.87 -17.29
N THR A 141 11.07 -2.94 -17.71
CA THR A 141 12.43 -3.24 -17.26
C THR A 141 13.32 -2.10 -17.75
N TRP A 142 14.03 -1.44 -16.83
CA TRP A 142 15.19 -0.61 -17.17
C TRP A 142 16.46 -1.44 -16.97
#